data_AF-A0A9P0LF94-F1
#
_entry.id   AF-A0A9P0LF94-F1
#
_cell.length_a   1.000
_cell.length_b   1.000
_cell.length_c   1.000
_cell.angle_alpha   90.00
_cell.angle_beta   90.00
_cell.angle_gamma   90.00
#
_symmetry.space_group_name_H-M   'P 1'
#
loop_
_entity.id
_entity.type
_entity.pdbx_description
1 polymer ?
#
loop_
_entity_poly.entity_id
_entity_poly.type
_entity_poly.pdbx_seq_one_letter_code
_entity_poly.pdbx_strand_id
1 'polypeptide(L)'
;MDCRFLVLTVFLALLSTAFAQFEIVRDLIEFNVAGHPVLHKDQKWPFDPEIGKRRSRQYQELNGVLGEKAIERLGLGIDGYDRERLAKQRARDEGHLNGVDYLTP
;
A
#
# COMPACT_ATOMS: atom_id res chain seq x y z
N MET A 1 -29.16 53.63 4.01
CA MET A 1 -28.28 52.44 3.94
C MET A 1 -27.00 52.89 3.25
N ASP A 2 -25.96 53.16 4.03
CA ASP A 2 -24.75 53.78 3.48
C ASP A 2 -24.03 52.82 2.53
N CYS A 3 -23.52 53.35 1.41
CA CYS A 3 -22.85 52.56 0.37
C CYS A 3 -21.69 51.71 0.95
N ARG A 4 -21.04 52.18 2.03
CA ARG A 4 -20.01 51.45 2.76
C ARG A 4 -20.53 50.18 3.43
N PHE A 5 -21.72 50.22 4.04
CA PHE A 5 -22.34 49.04 4.64
C PHE A 5 -22.75 48.02 3.57
N LEU A 6 -23.28 48.50 2.43
CA LEU A 6 -23.67 47.63 1.33
C LEU A 6 -22.46 46.90 0.72
N VAL A 7 -21.36 47.60 0.48
CA VAL A 7 -20.10 47.00 0.00
C VAL A 7 -19.56 45.96 0.99
N LEU A 8 -19.60 46.25 2.29
CA LEU A 8 -19.10 45.34 3.32
C LEU A 8 -19.96 44.07 3.42
N THR A 9 -21.28 44.19 3.30
CA THR A 9 -22.19 43.04 3.27
C THR A 9 -22.02 42.17 2.02
N VAL A 10 -21.81 42.78 0.86
CA VAL A 10 -21.56 42.06 -0.40
C VAL A 10 -20.21 41.34 -0.33
N PHE A 11 -19.18 41.98 0.20
CA PHE A 11 -17.87 41.38 0.39
C PHE A 11 -17.92 40.19 1.37
N LEU A 12 -18.63 40.32 2.49
CA LEU A 12 -18.81 39.21 3.44
C LEU A 12 -19.58 38.04 2.82
N ALA A 13 -20.62 38.33 2.03
CA ALA A 13 -21.42 37.32 1.34
C ALA A 13 -20.56 36.54 0.34
N LEU A 14 -19.75 37.24 -0.47
CA LEU A 14 -18.82 36.63 -1.42
C LEU A 14 -17.76 35.76 -0.72
N LEU A 15 -17.19 36.24 0.39
CA LEU A 15 -16.27 35.44 1.20
C LEU A 15 -16.96 34.16 1.70
N SER A 16 -18.16 34.27 2.26
CA SER A 16 -18.88 33.12 2.81
C SER A 16 -19.17 32.02 1.77
N THR A 17 -19.50 32.41 0.54
CA THR A 17 -19.75 31.46 -0.56
C THR A 17 -18.47 30.75 -1.02
N ALA A 18 -17.31 31.42 -0.94
CA ALA A 18 -16.04 30.82 -1.33
C ALA A 18 -15.60 29.73 -0.35
N PHE A 19 -15.81 29.92 0.96
CA PHE A 19 -15.46 28.92 1.98
C PHE A 19 -16.42 27.71 1.97
N ALA A 20 -17.71 27.93 1.70
CA ALA A 20 -18.70 26.84 1.68
C ALA A 20 -18.42 25.77 0.60
N GLN A 21 -17.85 26.18 -0.55
CA GLN A 21 -17.52 25.25 -1.63
C GLN A 21 -16.37 24.31 -1.27
N PHE A 22 -15.38 24.81 -0.54
CA PHE A 22 -14.23 24.02 -0.10
C PHE A 22 -14.64 22.95 0.93
N GLU A 23 -15.50 23.30 1.88
CA GLU A 23 -16.00 22.35 2.89
C GLU A 23 -16.79 21.21 2.23
N ILE A 24 -17.66 21.50 1.24
CA ILE A 24 -18.43 20.46 0.54
C ILE A 24 -17.52 19.46 -0.18
N VAL A 25 -16.51 19.95 -0.91
CA VAL A 25 -15.58 19.08 -1.65
C VAL A 25 -14.73 18.25 -0.68
N ARG A 26 -14.27 18.87 0.40
CA ARG A 26 -13.53 18.19 1.46
C ARG A 26 -14.37 17.09 2.09
N ASP A 27 -15.60 17.39 2.50
CA ASP A 27 -16.52 16.43 3.13
C ASP A 27 -16.83 15.26 2.20
N LEU A 28 -17.06 15.53 0.91
CA LEU A 28 -17.27 14.49 -0.10
C LEU A 28 -16.05 13.56 -0.23
N ILE A 29 -14.83 14.11 -0.28
CA ILE A 29 -13.61 13.31 -0.39
C ILE A 29 -13.41 12.51 0.90
N GLU A 30 -13.52 13.15 2.06
CA GLU A 30 -13.27 12.54 3.37
C GLU A 30 -14.26 11.40 3.65
N PHE A 31 -15.56 11.60 3.38
CA PHE A 31 -16.58 10.56 3.56
C PHE A 31 -16.42 9.37 2.61
N ASN A 32 -15.90 9.55 1.40
CA ASN A 32 -15.70 8.45 0.45
C ASN A 32 -14.37 7.72 0.65
N VAL A 33 -13.29 8.44 0.99
CA VAL A 33 -11.94 7.85 1.15
C VAL A 33 -11.73 7.28 2.54
N ALA A 34 -12.12 8.00 3.59
CA ALA A 34 -11.83 7.68 4.97
C ALA A 34 -13.08 7.30 5.79
N GLY A 35 -14.27 7.44 5.22
CA GLY A 35 -15.54 7.24 5.93
C GLY A 35 -15.86 8.40 6.90
N HIS A 36 -17.09 8.43 7.40
CA HIS A 36 -17.55 9.50 8.29
C HIS A 36 -16.68 9.59 9.57
N PRO A 37 -16.12 10.76 9.95
CA PRO A 37 -15.19 10.90 11.08
C PRO A 37 -15.72 10.40 12.42
N VAL A 38 -17.04 10.47 12.64
CA VAL A 38 -17.72 9.90 13.82
C VAL A 38 -17.50 8.38 13.96
N LEU A 39 -17.18 7.67 12.87
CA LEU A 39 -16.90 6.23 12.87
C LEU A 39 -15.42 5.90 13.06
N HIS A 40 -14.54 6.90 13.12
CA HIS A 40 -13.12 6.67 13.39
C HIS A 40 -12.96 6.14 14.81
N LYS A 41 -12.24 5.03 14.95
CA LYS A 41 -11.90 4.45 16.24
C LYS A 41 -10.45 4.74 16.56
N ASP A 42 -10.19 5.16 17.79
CA ASP A 42 -8.84 5.28 18.31
C ASP A 42 -8.19 3.89 18.34
N GLN A 43 -7.30 3.65 17.37
CA GLN A 43 -6.54 2.42 17.29
C GLN A 43 -5.13 2.65 17.85
N LYS A 44 -4.82 1.97 18.95
CA LYS A 44 -3.45 1.90 19.46
C LYS A 44 -2.76 0.69 18.84
N TRP A 45 -1.58 0.91 18.28
CA TRP A 45 -0.70 -0.14 17.80
C TRP A 45 0.49 -0.25 18.74
N PRO A 46 0.84 -1.45 19.25
CA PRO A 46 2.09 -1.66 19.96
C PRO A 46 3.24 -1.63 18.94
N PHE A 47 3.65 -0.42 18.54
CA PHE A 47 4.74 -0.22 17.62
C PHE A 47 6.08 -0.42 18.34
N ASP A 48 6.82 -1.45 17.94
CA ASP A 48 8.20 -1.67 18.37
C ASP A 48 9.13 -1.40 17.18
N PRO A 49 9.94 -0.32 17.22
CA PRO A 49 10.81 0.05 16.11
C PRO A 49 11.90 -0.99 15.81
N GLU A 50 12.24 -1.84 16.78
CA GLU A 50 13.31 -2.83 16.67
C GLU A 50 12.80 -4.22 16.24
N ILE A 51 11.48 -4.39 16.12
CA ILE A 51 10.87 -5.69 15.79
C ILE A 51 11.33 -6.21 14.43
N GLY A 52 11.56 -5.32 13.47
CA GLY A 52 12.04 -5.67 12.13
C GLY A 52 13.42 -6.32 12.17
N LYS A 53 14.36 -5.76 12.95
CA LYS A 53 15.72 -6.31 13.07
C LYS A 53 15.70 -7.70 13.71
N ARG A 54 14.91 -7.87 14.79
CA ARG A 54 14.82 -9.17 15.49
C ARG A 54 14.14 -10.24 14.64
N ARG A 55 13.07 -9.90 13.91
CA ARG A 55 12.35 -10.84 13.03
C ARG A 55 13.07 -11.11 11.72
N SER A 56 13.95 -10.22 11.27
CA SER A 56 14.75 -10.43 10.05
C SER A 56 15.54 -11.73 10.12
N ARG A 57 16.16 -12.03 11.28
CA ARG A 57 16.87 -13.30 11.48
C ARG A 57 15.95 -14.52 11.26
N GLN A 58 14.77 -14.52 11.88
CA GLN A 58 13.80 -15.62 11.76
C GLN A 58 13.30 -15.77 10.31
N TYR A 59 13.07 -14.64 9.64
CA TYR A 59 12.67 -14.64 8.24
C TYR A 59 13.76 -15.25 7.35
N GLN A 60 15.01 -14.84 7.54
CA GLN A 60 16.14 -15.34 6.74
C GLN A 60 16.40 -16.83 6.96
N GLU A 61 16.32 -17.30 8.21
CA GLU A 61 16.44 -18.73 8.55
C GLU A 61 15.38 -19.57 7.83
N LEU A 62 14.13 -19.08 7.77
CA LEU A 62 13.03 -19.80 7.15
C LEU A 62 13.00 -19.68 5.63
N ASN A 63 13.26 -18.49 5.09
CA ASN A 63 12.96 -18.12 3.71
C ASN A 63 14.19 -17.88 2.84
N GLY A 64 15.39 -17.95 3.42
CA GLY A 64 16.62 -17.56 2.75
C GLY A 64 16.96 -16.09 2.98
N VAL A 65 18.23 -15.73 2.74
CA VAL A 65 18.76 -14.39 3.08
C VAL A 65 17.98 -13.29 2.37
N LEU A 66 17.57 -13.54 1.13
CA LEU A 66 16.81 -12.61 0.30
C LEU A 66 15.35 -13.07 0.09
N GLY A 67 14.91 -14.11 0.82
CA GLY A 67 13.58 -14.69 0.65
C GLY A 67 13.44 -15.62 -0.55
N GLU A 68 14.54 -16.08 -1.14
CA GLU A 68 14.57 -16.93 -2.33
C GLU A 68 13.70 -18.19 -2.18
N LYS A 69 13.70 -18.83 -1.00
CA LYS A 69 12.87 -20.01 -0.73
C LYS A 69 11.40 -19.67 -0.56
N ALA A 70 11.07 -18.46 -0.11
CA ALA A 70 9.68 -18.01 -0.04
C ALA A 70 9.13 -17.74 -1.44
N ILE A 71 9.94 -17.10 -2.31
CA ILE A 71 9.58 -16.84 -3.70
C ILE A 71 9.34 -18.16 -4.45
N GLU A 72 10.24 -19.14 -4.29
CA GLU A 72 10.08 -20.47 -4.86
C GLU A 72 8.75 -21.11 -4.42
N ARG A 73 8.48 -21.14 -3.10
CA ARG A 73 7.22 -21.68 -2.56
C ARG A 73 5.97 -20.97 -3.10
N LEU A 74 6.00 -19.65 -3.22
CA LEU A 74 4.90 -18.88 -3.82
C LEU A 74 4.65 -19.29 -5.27
N GLY A 75 5.71 -19.51 -6.04
CA GLY A 75 5.63 -19.95 -7.44
C GLY A 75 5.19 -21.42 -7.62
N LEU A 76 5.30 -22.24 -6.57
CA LEU A 76 4.93 -23.66 -6.61
C LEU A 76 3.45 -23.92 -6.31
N GLY A 77 2.69 -22.95 -5.81
CA GLY A 77 1.25 -23.09 -5.50
C GLY A 77 0.96 -23.91 -4.23
N ILE A 78 -0.30 -23.89 -3.79
CA ILE A 78 -0.76 -24.49 -2.52
C ILE A 78 -1.70 -25.71 -2.69
N ASP A 79 -1.91 -26.15 -3.93
CA ASP A 79 -2.85 -27.21 -4.31
C ASP A 79 -2.24 -28.63 -4.26
N GLY A 80 -1.01 -28.76 -3.77
CA GLY A 80 -0.33 -30.06 -3.59
C GLY A 80 0.42 -30.58 -4.81
N TYR A 81 0.44 -29.83 -5.93
CA TYR A 81 1.21 -30.16 -7.14
C TYR A 81 2.59 -29.50 -7.18
N ASP A 82 3.10 -29.08 -6.02
CA ASP A 82 4.37 -28.37 -5.84
C ASP A 82 5.55 -29.17 -6.40
N ARG A 83 5.63 -30.47 -6.11
CA ARG A 83 6.73 -31.33 -6.57
C ARG A 83 6.79 -31.46 -8.10
N GLU A 84 5.65 -31.58 -8.74
CA GLU A 84 5.56 -31.67 -10.20
C GLU A 84 5.98 -30.36 -10.87
N ARG A 85 5.54 -29.22 -10.31
CA ARG A 85 5.95 -27.90 -10.80
C ARG A 85 7.43 -27.67 -10.59
N LEU A 86 7.98 -28.06 -9.43
CA LEU A 86 9.40 -27.95 -9.15
C LEU A 86 10.23 -28.80 -10.11
N ALA A 87 9.80 -30.04 -10.41
CA ALA A 87 10.46 -30.88 -11.39
C ALA A 87 10.46 -30.26 -12.80
N LYS A 88 9.32 -29.69 -13.22
CA LYS A 88 9.21 -28.98 -14.50
C LYS A 88 10.11 -27.74 -14.55
N GLN A 89 10.18 -26.97 -13.45
CA GLN A 89 11.06 -25.81 -13.34
C GLN A 89 12.53 -26.23 -13.46
N ARG A 90 12.95 -27.28 -12.74
CA ARG A 90 14.33 -27.80 -12.83
C ARG A 90 14.69 -28.28 -14.22
N ALA A 91 13.78 -29.00 -14.89
CA ALA A 91 14.01 -29.46 -16.26
C ALA A 91 14.11 -28.29 -17.26
N ARG A 92 13.33 -27.22 -17.04
CA ARG A 92 13.43 -25.99 -17.85
C ARG A 92 14.75 -25.25 -17.57
N ASP A 93 15.20 -25.22 -16.33
CA ASP A 93 16.38 -24.46 -15.92
C ASP A 93 17.69 -25.26 -16.10
N GLU A 94 17.60 -26.54 -16.47
CA GLU A 94 18.75 -27.39 -16.78
C GLU A 94 19.54 -26.82 -17.96
N GLY A 95 20.77 -26.36 -17.70
CA GLY A 95 21.63 -25.73 -18.71
C GLY A 95 21.46 -24.21 -18.85
N HIS A 96 20.51 -23.58 -18.13
CA HIS A 96 20.33 -22.13 -18.12
C HIS A 96 20.81 -21.54 -16.78
N LEU A 97 21.81 -20.65 -16.80
CA LEU A 97 22.37 -20.03 -15.60
C LEU A 97 21.41 -18.94 -15.09
N ASN A 98 20.52 -19.26 -14.14
CA ASN A 98 19.69 -18.26 -13.44
C ASN A 98 18.96 -17.27 -14.39
N GLY A 99 18.49 -17.74 -15.54
CA GLY A 99 17.78 -16.91 -16.53
C GLY A 99 18.67 -16.13 -17.50
N VAL A 100 19.98 -16.37 -17.54
CA VAL A 100 20.89 -15.89 -18.59
C VAL A 100 21.18 -17.05 -19.53
N ASP A 101 20.83 -16.88 -20.80
CA ASP A 101 21.03 -17.89 -21.83
C ASP A 101 22.51 -17.90 -22.24
N TYR A 102 23.21 -19.04 -22.08
CA TYR A 102 24.67 -19.13 -22.27
C TYR A 102 25.11 -18.74 -23.71
N LEU A 103 24.17 -18.78 -24.66
CA LEU A 103 24.40 -18.49 -26.07
C LEU A 103 24.06 -17.05 -26.49
N THR A 104 23.54 -16.22 -25.59
CA THR A 104 23.23 -14.80 -25.84
C THR A 104 23.60 -13.96 -24.60
N PRO A 105 24.88 -13.50 -24.52
CA PRO A 105 25.30 -12.54 -23.49
C PRO A 105 24.61 -11.17 -23.63
#